data_AF-A0A1V4EEB0-F1
#
_entry.id   AF-A0A1V4EEB0-F1
#
_cell.length_a   1.000
_cell.length_b   1.000
_cell.length_c   1.000
_cell.angle_alpha   90.00
_cell.angle_beta   90.00
_cell.angle_gamma   90.00
#
_symmetry.space_group_name_H-M   'P 1'
#
loop_
_entity.id
_entity.type
_entity.pdbx_description
1 polymer ?
#
loop_
_entity_poly.entity_id
_entity_poly.type
_entity_poly.pdbx_seq_one_letter_code
_entity_poly.pdbx_strand_id
1 'polypeptide(L)'
;MGGEDGHDNRRELARFLRDRRARVAPEEMGLPVGPHRRTKGLRREEVAVLAGLSPTWYTYLEQGRDINPSPQVLDSLARVLGLSEDERRYVHRLARTRPGAVDGPVMGDDLVVRLVEAAGQGPWPLYAGNRYGDVVAWNRAAAEWYTDFGRLPDSRRNMLWWLLTEPEARRRLPGWADDALDVVARLRTAYPLLAGDARMSALVAGLREASPEFRRWWGERHVHGPRLRPRTITAPGLGTRTFRLALVDVVDSPGHSLVFHLPAPDGREPGSPD
;
A
#
# COMPACT_ATOMS: atom_id res chain seq x y z
N MET A 1 -16.59 18.03 12.59
CA MET A 1 -16.33 17.75 11.17
C MET A 1 -16.09 16.26 10.84
N GLY A 2 -16.38 15.29 11.72
CA GLY A 2 -16.07 13.86 11.50
C GLY A 2 -17.00 13.06 10.54
N GLY A 3 -17.72 13.73 9.64
CA GLY A 3 -18.69 13.08 8.74
C GLY A 3 -18.11 12.64 7.38
N GLU A 4 -17.03 13.29 6.92
CA GLU A 4 -16.46 13.07 5.59
C GLU A 4 -15.56 11.82 5.53
N ASP A 5 -14.80 11.53 6.59
CA ASP A 5 -13.84 10.41 6.61
C ASP A 5 -14.52 9.03 6.65
N GLY A 6 -15.56 8.91 7.48
CA GLY A 6 -16.38 7.69 7.52
C GLY A 6 -17.10 7.44 6.20
N HIS A 7 -17.35 8.47 5.40
CA HIS A 7 -17.93 8.36 4.07
C HIS A 7 -16.92 7.83 3.05
N ASP A 8 -15.67 8.30 3.08
CA ASP A 8 -14.66 7.83 2.11
C ASP A 8 -14.28 6.35 2.36
N ASN A 9 -14.21 5.91 3.61
CA ASN A 9 -13.97 4.50 3.95
C ASN A 9 -15.11 3.58 3.47
N ARG A 10 -16.37 3.99 3.65
CA ARG A 10 -17.53 3.25 3.11
C ARG A 10 -17.53 3.22 1.59
N ARG A 11 -17.20 4.33 0.94
CA ARG A 11 -17.08 4.40 -0.52
C ARG A 11 -15.94 3.54 -1.04
N GLU A 12 -14.82 3.46 -0.33
CA GLU A 12 -13.69 2.61 -0.71
C GLU A 12 -14.02 1.13 -0.51
N LEU A 13 -14.67 0.76 0.60
CA LEU A 13 -15.19 -0.61 0.81
C LEU A 13 -16.15 -1.02 -0.31
N ALA A 14 -17.10 -0.15 -0.63
CA ALA A 14 -18.05 -0.36 -1.72
C ALA A 14 -17.36 -0.57 -3.07
N ARG A 15 -16.35 0.26 -3.39
CA ARG A 15 -15.56 0.15 -4.62
C ARG A 15 -14.73 -1.13 -4.65
N PHE A 16 -14.09 -1.51 -3.54
CA PHE A 16 -13.28 -2.71 -3.42
C PHE A 16 -14.10 -3.98 -3.62
N LEU A 17 -15.24 -4.10 -2.94
CA LEU A 17 -16.14 -5.26 -3.07
C LEU A 17 -16.71 -5.39 -4.48
N ARG A 18 -17.04 -4.26 -5.12
CA ARG A 18 -17.52 -4.23 -6.51
C ARG A 18 -16.47 -4.72 -7.50
N ASP A 19 -15.21 -4.28 -7.34
CA ASP A 19 -14.11 -4.73 -8.19
C ASP A 19 -13.85 -6.23 -8.02
N ARG A 20 -13.82 -6.74 -6.79
CA ARG A 20 -13.65 -8.18 -6.53
C ARG A 20 -14.79 -9.01 -7.09
N ARG A 21 -16.04 -8.57 -6.90
CA ARG A 21 -17.22 -9.22 -7.51
C ARG A 21 -17.12 -9.32 -9.03
N ALA A 22 -16.59 -8.30 -9.69
CA ALA A 22 -16.45 -8.30 -11.15
C ALA A 22 -15.39 -9.29 -11.67
N ARG A 23 -14.49 -9.77 -10.80
CA ARG A 23 -13.40 -10.71 -11.15
C ARG A 23 -13.72 -12.18 -10.87
N VAL A 24 -14.67 -12.48 -9.98
CA VAL A 24 -15.05 -13.86 -9.67
C VAL A 24 -15.85 -14.45 -10.82
N ALA A 25 -15.40 -15.59 -11.34
CA ALA A 25 -16.09 -16.30 -12.40
C ALA A 25 -17.32 -17.03 -11.81
N PRO A 26 -18.51 -16.85 -12.40
CA PRO A 26 -19.74 -17.53 -11.94
C PRO A 26 -19.61 -19.05 -11.85
N GLU A 27 -18.85 -19.65 -12.76
CA GLU A 27 -18.55 -21.07 -12.87
C GLU A 27 -17.83 -21.60 -11.63
N GLU A 28 -16.90 -20.81 -11.06
CA GLU A 28 -16.19 -21.15 -9.83
C GLU A 28 -17.12 -21.28 -8.62
N MET A 29 -18.31 -20.66 -8.70
CA MET A 29 -19.36 -20.72 -7.68
C MET A 29 -20.50 -21.68 -8.05
N GLY A 30 -20.32 -22.50 -9.09
CA GLY A 30 -21.31 -23.48 -9.55
C GLY A 30 -22.55 -22.85 -10.22
N LEU A 31 -22.44 -21.60 -10.70
CA LEU A 31 -23.57 -20.90 -11.33
C LEU A 31 -23.59 -21.11 -12.85
N PRO A 32 -24.78 -21.24 -13.47
CA PRO A 32 -24.89 -21.44 -14.90
C PRO A 32 -24.53 -20.18 -15.70
N VAL A 33 -23.83 -20.40 -16.81
CA VAL A 33 -23.44 -19.34 -17.76
C VAL A 33 -24.33 -19.48 -18.98
N GLY A 34 -25.54 -18.92 -18.88
CA GLY A 34 -26.47 -18.92 -20.00
C GLY A 34 -26.06 -17.93 -21.11
N PRO A 35 -26.52 -18.14 -22.36
CA PRO A 35 -26.20 -17.28 -23.51
C PRO A 35 -26.66 -15.82 -23.36
N HIS A 36 -27.49 -15.50 -22.35
CA HIS A 36 -28.04 -14.16 -22.10
C HIS A 36 -27.33 -13.41 -20.96
N ARG A 37 -26.19 -13.92 -20.48
CA ARG A 37 -25.44 -13.30 -19.37
C ARG A 37 -24.62 -12.09 -19.88
N ARG A 38 -25.01 -10.88 -19.45
CA ARG A 38 -24.35 -9.62 -19.82
C ARG A 38 -23.14 -9.25 -18.93
N THR A 39 -23.01 -9.83 -17.74
CA THR A 39 -21.95 -9.50 -16.78
C THR A 39 -20.91 -10.63 -16.71
N LYS A 40 -19.63 -10.29 -16.90
CA LYS A 40 -18.51 -11.25 -16.84
C LYS A 40 -18.32 -11.87 -15.45
N GLY A 41 -18.45 -11.08 -14.38
CA GLY A 41 -18.37 -11.56 -13.00
C GLY A 41 -19.73 -11.90 -12.37
N LEU A 42 -19.74 -12.09 -11.06
CA LEU A 42 -20.95 -12.31 -10.27
C LEU A 42 -21.88 -11.08 -10.29
N ARG A 43 -23.19 -11.32 -10.31
CA ARG A 43 -24.24 -10.31 -10.11
C ARG A 43 -24.38 -10.01 -8.61
N ARG A 44 -24.96 -8.85 -8.29
CA ARG A 44 -25.21 -8.48 -6.88
C ARG A 44 -26.08 -9.50 -6.15
N GLU A 45 -27.11 -9.97 -6.84
CA GLU A 45 -28.06 -10.95 -6.34
C GLU A 45 -27.38 -12.30 -6.05
N GLU A 46 -26.49 -12.73 -6.95
CA GLU A 46 -25.72 -13.97 -6.79
C GLU A 46 -24.80 -13.90 -5.56
N VAL A 47 -24.06 -12.79 -5.38
CA VAL A 47 -23.23 -12.60 -4.18
C VAL A 47 -24.07 -12.57 -2.91
N ALA A 48 -25.20 -11.87 -2.93
CA ALA A 48 -26.08 -11.79 -1.78
C ALA A 48 -26.57 -13.19 -1.35
N VAL A 49 -27.04 -13.99 -2.31
CA VAL A 49 -27.47 -15.38 -2.06
C VAL A 49 -26.31 -16.24 -1.52
N LEU A 50 -25.15 -16.23 -2.17
CA LEU A 50 -23.98 -17.03 -1.76
C LEU A 50 -23.42 -16.63 -0.38
N ALA A 51 -23.58 -15.36 -0.01
CA ALA A 51 -23.14 -14.80 1.26
C ALA A 51 -24.19 -14.90 2.38
N GLY A 52 -25.42 -15.33 2.08
CA GLY A 52 -26.53 -15.38 3.04
C GLY A 52 -27.08 -14.00 3.43
N LEU A 53 -27.03 -13.04 2.50
CA LEU A 53 -27.44 -11.65 2.68
C LEU A 53 -28.67 -11.33 1.81
N SER A 54 -29.41 -10.28 2.17
CA SER A 54 -30.47 -9.79 1.27
C SER A 54 -29.87 -9.02 0.08
N PRO A 55 -30.41 -9.16 -1.15
CA PRO A 55 -29.92 -8.43 -2.33
C PRO A 55 -29.94 -6.91 -2.16
N THR A 56 -30.97 -6.38 -1.47
CA THR A 56 -31.10 -4.96 -1.16
C THR A 56 -29.98 -4.49 -0.21
N TRP A 57 -29.66 -5.27 0.82
CA TRP A 57 -28.60 -4.93 1.77
C TRP A 57 -27.22 -4.95 1.10
N TYR A 58 -26.93 -5.95 0.26
CA TYR A 58 -25.69 -5.99 -0.51
C TYR A 58 -25.59 -4.82 -1.51
N THR A 59 -26.71 -4.40 -2.10
CA THR A 59 -26.77 -3.21 -2.95
C THR A 59 -26.42 -1.94 -2.18
N TYR A 60 -26.90 -1.78 -0.95
CA TYR A 60 -26.55 -0.65 -0.09
C TYR A 60 -25.06 -0.65 0.28
N LEU A 61 -24.48 -1.83 0.52
CA LEU A 61 -23.05 -1.98 0.77
C LEU A 61 -22.22 -1.49 -0.43
N GLU A 62 -22.57 -1.95 -1.63
CA GLU A 62 -21.90 -1.50 -2.86
C GLU A 62 -22.19 -0.05 -3.25
N GLN A 63 -23.19 0.60 -2.65
CA GLN A 63 -23.46 2.02 -2.83
C GLN A 63 -22.68 2.89 -1.82
N GLY A 64 -22.01 2.28 -0.84
CA GLY A 64 -21.35 3.01 0.25
C GLY A 64 -22.34 3.73 1.16
N ARG A 65 -23.57 3.22 1.29
CA ARG A 65 -24.56 3.78 2.23
C ARG A 65 -24.10 3.59 3.67
N ASP A 66 -24.73 4.31 4.59
CA ASP A 66 -24.45 4.20 6.02
C ASP A 66 -25.04 2.92 6.60
N ILE A 67 -24.35 1.81 6.33
CA ILE A 67 -24.63 0.51 6.90
C ILE A 67 -23.32 -0.06 7.47
N ASN A 68 -23.43 -0.73 8.61
CA ASN A 68 -22.27 -1.28 9.30
C ASN A 68 -22.24 -2.81 9.13
N PRO A 69 -21.39 -3.36 8.24
CA PRO A 69 -21.27 -4.81 8.07
C PRO A 69 -20.66 -5.43 9.34
N SER A 70 -21.27 -6.49 9.87
CA SER A 70 -20.67 -7.24 10.98
C SER A 70 -19.42 -8.01 10.51
N PRO A 71 -18.49 -8.37 11.42
CA PRO A 71 -17.34 -9.20 11.06
C PRO A 71 -17.74 -10.50 10.35
N GLN A 72 -18.82 -11.14 10.79
CA GLN A 72 -19.36 -12.36 10.17
C GLN A 72 -19.83 -12.12 8.73
N VAL A 73 -20.46 -10.97 8.46
CA VAL A 73 -20.86 -10.59 7.10
C VAL A 73 -19.63 -10.36 6.22
N LEU A 74 -18.61 -9.68 6.73
CA LEU A 74 -17.35 -9.47 6.00
C LEU A 74 -16.63 -10.78 5.71
N ASP A 75 -16.64 -11.72 6.64
CA ASP A 75 -16.06 -13.05 6.45
C ASP A 75 -16.82 -13.88 5.42
N SER A 76 -18.15 -13.82 5.42
CA SER A 76 -18.98 -14.47 4.40
C SER A 76 -18.70 -13.89 3.01
N LEU A 77 -18.60 -12.57 2.90
CA LEU A 77 -18.22 -11.88 1.66
C LEU A 77 -16.80 -12.23 1.22
N ALA A 78 -15.85 -12.31 2.16
CA ALA A 78 -14.46 -12.67 1.85
C ALA A 78 -14.36 -14.06 1.23
N ARG A 79 -15.09 -15.04 1.79
CA ARG A 79 -15.19 -16.40 1.26
C ARG A 79 -15.83 -16.43 -0.13
N VAL A 80 -16.98 -15.77 -0.32
CA VAL A 80 -17.70 -15.77 -1.60
C VAL A 80 -16.91 -15.08 -2.71
N LEU A 81 -16.15 -14.04 -2.36
CA LEU A 81 -15.35 -13.28 -3.31
C LEU A 81 -13.93 -13.82 -3.51
N GLY A 82 -13.59 -14.95 -2.89
CA GLY A 82 -12.25 -15.54 -2.98
C GLY A 82 -11.14 -14.60 -2.49
N LEU A 83 -11.42 -13.75 -1.49
CA LEU A 83 -10.43 -12.81 -0.98
C LEU A 83 -9.28 -13.54 -0.29
N SER A 84 -8.06 -13.12 -0.61
CA SER A 84 -6.85 -13.50 0.13
C SER A 84 -6.90 -13.00 1.58
N GLU A 85 -6.07 -13.55 2.44
CA GLU A 85 -6.00 -13.16 3.86
C GLU A 85 -5.68 -11.67 4.05
N ASP A 86 -4.87 -11.08 3.16
CA ASP A 86 -4.57 -9.65 3.18
C ASP A 86 -5.77 -8.78 2.80
N GLU A 87 -6.52 -9.21 1.80
CA GLU A 87 -7.75 -8.54 1.36
C GLU A 87 -8.85 -8.65 2.41
N ARG A 88 -8.95 -9.80 3.09
CA ARG A 88 -9.82 -10.00 4.25
C ARG A 88 -9.45 -9.02 5.36
N ARG A 89 -8.18 -8.94 5.76
CA ARG A 89 -7.72 -7.94 6.74
C ARG A 89 -8.03 -6.50 6.31
N TYR A 90 -7.91 -6.20 5.02
CA TYR A 90 -8.22 -4.88 4.48
C TYR A 90 -9.71 -4.52 4.58
N VAL A 91 -10.64 -5.40 4.18
CA VAL A 91 -12.08 -5.11 4.29
C VAL A 91 -12.54 -4.98 5.74
N HIS A 92 -11.98 -5.77 6.65
CA HIS A 92 -12.21 -5.62 8.09
C HIS A 92 -11.71 -4.29 8.61
N ARG A 93 -10.54 -3.83 8.14
CA ARG A 93 -10.02 -2.51 8.50
C ARG A 93 -10.94 -1.40 8.01
N LEU A 94 -11.35 -1.42 6.75
CA LEU A 94 -12.26 -0.43 6.17
C LEU A 94 -13.58 -0.33 6.93
N ALA A 95 -14.14 -1.47 7.34
CA ALA A 95 -15.40 -1.52 8.09
C ALA A 95 -15.27 -1.09 9.56
N ARG A 96 -14.10 -1.32 10.19
CA ARG A 96 -13.86 -0.99 11.61
C ARG A 96 -13.29 0.40 11.82
N THR A 97 -12.80 1.06 10.78
CA THR A 97 -12.20 2.39 10.89
C THR A 97 -13.28 3.40 11.24
N ARG A 98 -13.39 3.71 12.53
CA ARG A 98 -14.08 4.91 13.01
C ARG A 98 -13.20 6.13 12.68
N PRO A 99 -13.78 7.31 12.44
CA PRO A 99 -12.99 8.54 12.26
C PRO A 99 -12.13 8.74 13.50
N GLY A 100 -10.84 8.43 13.38
CA GLY A 100 -9.82 8.89 14.29
C GLY A 100 -9.20 10.10 13.61
N ALA A 101 -9.34 11.27 14.22
CA ALA A 101 -8.56 12.42 13.83
C ALA A 101 -7.08 12.00 13.91
N VAL A 102 -6.35 12.15 12.81
CA VAL A 102 -4.90 12.05 12.82
C VAL A 102 -4.39 13.33 13.49
N ASP A 103 -4.63 13.45 14.79
CA ASP A 103 -4.32 14.65 15.56
C ASP A 103 -2.84 14.66 15.89
N GLY A 104 -2.15 15.67 15.37
CA GLY A 104 -0.82 16.05 15.80
C GLY A 104 0.08 16.42 14.61
N PRO A 105 0.79 17.57 14.67
CA PRO A 105 1.93 17.78 13.81
C PRO A 105 2.90 16.60 13.98
N VAL A 106 3.53 16.18 12.89
CA VAL A 106 4.66 15.24 12.93
C VAL A 106 5.81 16.00 13.59
N MET A 107 5.78 16.09 14.92
CA MET A 107 6.74 16.78 15.74
C MET A 107 7.75 15.74 16.23
N GLY A 108 8.93 15.76 15.65
CA GLY A 108 10.03 14.89 16.08
C GLY A 108 11.08 14.63 15.02
N ASP A 109 11.48 15.65 14.25
CA ASP A 109 12.57 15.53 13.28
C ASP A 109 13.92 15.30 13.99
N ASP A 110 14.13 15.92 15.15
CA ASP A 110 15.41 15.83 15.88
C ASP A 110 15.77 14.41 16.34
N LEU A 111 14.80 13.66 16.89
CA LEU A 111 15.05 12.28 17.37
C LEU A 111 15.42 11.35 16.21
N VAL A 112 14.65 11.38 15.11
CA VAL A 112 14.89 10.49 13.96
C VAL A 112 16.17 10.85 13.22
N VAL A 113 16.52 12.14 13.14
CA VAL A 113 17.82 12.60 12.65
C VAL A 113 18.94 12.02 13.52
N ARG A 114 18.90 12.21 14.84
CA ARG A 114 19.91 11.65 15.77
C ARG A 114 20.01 10.13 15.69
N LEU A 115 18.89 9.43 15.51
CA LEU A 115 18.89 7.97 15.35
C LEU A 115 19.57 7.54 14.05
N VAL A 116 19.31 8.23 12.93
CA VAL A 116 20.00 7.97 11.67
C VAL A 116 21.48 8.31 11.77
N GLU A 117 21.85 9.39 12.43
CA GLU A 117 23.26 9.75 12.67
C GLU A 117 23.97 8.71 13.54
N ALA A 118 23.35 8.26 14.62
CA ALA A 118 23.93 7.27 15.53
C ALA A 118 24.07 5.88 14.88
N ALA A 119 23.05 5.43 14.14
CA ALA A 119 23.03 4.08 13.55
C ALA A 119 23.60 4.03 12.11
N GLY A 120 23.71 5.17 11.43
CA GLY A 120 24.01 5.28 10.01
C GLY A 120 25.50 5.25 9.64
N GLN A 121 26.38 4.85 10.55
CA GLN A 121 27.84 4.84 10.35
C GLN A 121 28.33 3.68 9.46
N GLY A 122 27.48 2.70 9.17
CA GLY A 122 27.80 1.56 8.31
C GLY A 122 27.71 1.86 6.81
N PRO A 123 28.17 0.94 5.95
CA PRO A 123 28.16 1.12 4.48
C PRO A 123 26.77 0.92 3.85
N TRP A 124 25.75 0.61 4.65
CA TRP A 124 24.44 0.21 4.16
C TRP A 124 23.41 1.33 4.29
N PRO A 125 22.47 1.45 3.31
CA PRO A 125 21.47 2.49 3.34
C PRO A 125 20.60 2.45 4.60
N LEU A 126 20.50 3.61 5.25
CA LEU A 126 19.57 3.89 6.33
C LEU A 126 18.94 5.26 6.07
N TYR A 127 17.62 5.33 6.11
CA TYR A 127 16.89 6.59 6.10
C TYR A 127 15.68 6.55 7.01
N ALA A 128 15.21 7.71 7.44
CA ALA A 128 13.97 7.91 8.14
C ALA A 128 12.92 8.50 7.20
N GLY A 129 11.71 7.96 7.25
CA GLY A 129 10.56 8.45 6.50
C GLY A 129 9.40 8.79 7.43
N ASN A 130 8.62 9.81 7.09
CA ASN A 130 7.34 10.08 7.76
C ASN A 130 6.18 9.29 7.11
N ARG A 131 4.97 9.44 7.67
CA ARG A 131 3.74 8.78 7.20
C ARG A 131 3.34 9.11 5.76
N TYR A 132 3.83 10.21 5.20
CA TYR A 132 3.62 10.60 3.80
C TYR A 132 4.70 10.02 2.87
N GLY A 133 5.73 9.38 3.42
CA GLY A 133 6.90 8.92 2.69
C GLY A 133 7.95 10.00 2.45
N ASP A 134 7.83 11.17 3.10
CA ASP A 134 8.89 12.18 3.01
C ASP A 134 10.13 11.67 3.73
N VAL A 135 11.29 11.83 3.10
CA VAL A 135 12.57 11.40 3.68
C VAL A 135 13.09 12.55 4.55
N VAL A 136 13.08 12.35 5.87
CA VAL A 136 13.41 13.39 6.85
C VAL A 136 14.85 13.32 7.33
N ALA A 137 15.48 12.14 7.26
CA ALA A 137 16.90 11.93 7.56
C ALA A 137 17.44 10.76 6.75
N TRP A 138 18.73 10.77 6.40
CA TRP A 138 19.37 9.68 5.65
C TRP A 138 20.88 9.67 5.92
N ASN A 139 21.49 8.48 5.85
CA ASN A 139 22.94 8.36 5.90
C ASN A 139 23.56 8.50 4.50
N ARG A 140 24.90 8.60 4.46
CA ARG A 140 25.67 8.70 3.20
C ARG A 140 25.34 7.57 2.23
N ALA A 141 25.27 6.34 2.73
CA ALA A 141 24.96 5.17 1.90
C ALA A 141 23.57 5.26 1.25
N ALA A 142 22.55 5.77 1.94
CA ALA A 142 21.24 5.98 1.33
C ALA A 142 21.31 6.95 0.15
N ALA A 143 22.12 8.01 0.24
CA ALA A 143 22.33 8.93 -0.87
C ALA A 143 23.07 8.26 -2.06
N GLU A 144 24.05 7.41 -1.76
CA GLU A 144 24.82 6.70 -2.79
C GLU A 144 24.02 5.62 -3.51
N TRP A 145 23.18 4.87 -2.79
CA TRP A 145 22.41 3.76 -3.35
C TRP A 145 21.13 4.21 -4.06
N TYR A 146 20.45 5.24 -3.53
CA TYR A 146 19.19 5.75 -4.09
C TYR A 146 19.38 7.02 -4.90
N THR A 147 19.53 8.15 -4.22
CA THR A 147 19.67 9.48 -4.80
C THR A 147 20.10 10.45 -3.71
N ASP A 148 20.72 11.56 -4.08
CA ASP A 148 21.08 12.61 -3.14
C ASP A 148 19.84 13.42 -2.72
N PHE A 149 19.19 12.96 -1.65
CA PHE A 149 18.00 13.60 -1.09
C PHE A 149 18.22 15.06 -0.68
N GLY A 150 19.46 15.45 -0.35
CA GLY A 150 19.81 16.82 0.04
C GLY A 150 19.79 17.80 -1.12
N ARG A 151 19.91 17.30 -2.35
CA ARG A 151 19.81 18.11 -3.58
C ARG A 151 18.39 18.23 -4.12
N LEU A 152 17.45 17.45 -3.59
CA LEU A 152 16.05 17.54 -3.95
C LEU A 152 15.37 18.67 -3.17
N PRO A 153 14.50 19.47 -3.82
CA PRO A 153 13.60 20.37 -3.11
C PRO A 153 12.79 19.60 -2.07
N ASP A 154 12.49 20.22 -0.93
CA ASP A 154 11.77 19.54 0.17
C ASP A 154 10.43 18.92 -0.28
N SER A 155 9.72 19.57 -1.20
CA SER A 155 8.47 19.06 -1.79
C SER A 155 8.63 17.82 -2.66
N ARG A 156 9.85 17.51 -3.10
CA ARG A 156 10.22 16.34 -3.91
C ARG A 156 11.04 15.31 -3.12
N ARG A 157 11.42 15.62 -1.89
CA ARG A 157 12.15 14.72 -0.99
C ARG A 157 11.19 13.68 -0.38
N ASN A 158 10.64 12.85 -1.25
CA ASN A 158 9.65 11.85 -0.91
C ASN A 158 9.96 10.52 -1.63
N MET A 159 10.05 9.43 -0.88
CA MET A 159 10.45 8.12 -1.40
C MET A 159 9.39 7.53 -2.34
N LEU A 160 8.09 7.78 -2.09
CA LEU A 160 7.03 7.35 -3.00
C LEU A 160 7.11 8.10 -4.32
N TRP A 161 7.32 9.41 -4.26
CA TRP A 161 7.52 10.26 -5.42
C TRP A 161 8.72 9.79 -6.24
N TRP A 162 9.90 9.68 -5.60
CA TRP A 162 11.12 9.21 -6.24
C TRP A 162 10.91 7.85 -6.91
N LEU A 163 10.35 6.87 -6.19
CA LEU A 163 10.15 5.52 -6.71
C LEU A 163 9.23 5.50 -7.93
N LEU A 164 8.16 6.30 -7.94
CA LEU A 164 7.11 6.20 -8.95
C LEU A 164 7.27 7.14 -10.14
N THR A 165 8.05 8.23 -10.00
CA THR A 165 8.16 9.26 -11.05
C THR A 165 9.58 9.49 -11.55
N GLU A 166 10.61 9.22 -10.75
CA GLU A 166 11.98 9.54 -11.16
C GLU A 166 12.58 8.44 -12.04
N PRO A 167 13.11 8.76 -13.24
CA PRO A 167 13.77 7.78 -14.10
C PRO A 167 14.97 7.12 -13.44
N GLU A 168 15.60 7.79 -12.46
CA GLU A 168 16.68 7.22 -11.67
C GLU A 168 16.22 5.96 -10.92
N ALA A 169 15.01 5.94 -10.36
CA ALA A 169 14.52 4.78 -9.61
C ALA A 169 14.51 3.50 -10.46
N ARG A 170 14.13 3.60 -11.74
CA ARG A 170 14.15 2.48 -12.68
C ARG A 170 15.56 2.00 -13.03
N ARG A 171 16.54 2.92 -13.06
CA ARG A 171 17.96 2.57 -13.30
C ARG A 171 18.58 1.93 -12.06
N ARG A 172 18.21 2.41 -10.87
CA ARG A 172 18.73 1.93 -9.59
C ARG A 172 18.10 0.62 -9.14
N LEU A 173 16.86 0.32 -9.53
CA LEU A 173 16.13 -0.86 -9.06
C LEU A 173 15.85 -1.81 -10.23
N PRO A 174 16.66 -2.87 -10.43
CA PRO A 174 16.36 -3.88 -11.44
C PRO A 174 14.98 -4.51 -11.28
N GLY A 175 14.51 -4.68 -10.04
CA GLY A 175 13.17 -5.16 -9.67
C GLY A 175 12.12 -4.05 -9.52
N TRP A 176 12.31 -2.88 -10.14
CA TRP A 176 11.51 -1.67 -9.90
C TRP A 176 10.00 -1.91 -9.90
N ALA A 177 9.46 -2.66 -10.87
CA ALA A 177 8.02 -2.84 -11.01
C ALA A 177 7.42 -3.58 -9.80
N ASP A 178 8.11 -4.61 -9.30
CA ASP A 178 7.70 -5.37 -8.12
C ASP A 178 7.80 -4.50 -6.84
N ASP A 179 8.91 -3.77 -6.69
CA ASP A 179 9.11 -2.83 -5.59
C ASP A 179 8.03 -1.74 -5.54
N ALA A 180 7.71 -1.17 -6.69
CA ALA A 180 6.69 -0.14 -6.83
C ALA A 180 5.30 -0.69 -6.56
N LEU A 181 4.95 -1.86 -7.10
CA LEU A 181 3.67 -2.54 -6.82
C LEU A 181 3.48 -2.81 -5.33
N ASP A 182 4.49 -3.33 -4.64
CA ASP A 182 4.43 -3.63 -3.20
C ASP A 182 4.27 -2.34 -2.37
N VAL A 183 4.86 -1.23 -2.80
CA VAL A 183 4.67 0.08 -2.18
C VAL A 183 3.25 0.63 -2.43
N VAL A 184 2.73 0.50 -3.65
CA VAL A 184 1.35 0.92 -3.99
C VAL A 184 0.30 0.15 -3.19
N ALA A 185 0.49 -1.16 -3.01
CA ALA A 185 -0.40 -2.01 -2.20
C ALA A 185 -0.38 -1.59 -0.71
N ARG A 186 0.80 -1.25 -0.17
CA ARG A 186 0.93 -0.72 1.20
C ARG A 186 0.23 0.62 1.36
N LEU A 187 0.46 1.55 0.42
CA LEU A 187 -0.22 2.85 0.42
C LEU A 187 -1.74 2.68 0.35
N ARG A 188 -2.25 1.75 -0.48
CA ARG A 188 -3.68 1.44 -0.55
C ARG A 188 -4.24 1.02 0.80
N THR A 189 -3.49 0.17 1.51
CA THR A 189 -3.92 -0.38 2.79
C THR A 189 -3.95 0.69 3.89
N ALA A 190 -3.05 1.68 3.81
CA ALA A 190 -2.95 2.77 4.78
C ALA A 190 -3.86 3.97 4.46
N TYR A 191 -4.10 4.26 3.18
CA TYR A 191 -4.84 5.44 2.71
C TYR A 191 -6.21 5.66 3.38
N PRO A 192 -7.05 4.64 3.62
CA PRO A 192 -8.34 4.82 4.31
C PRO A 192 -8.22 5.40 5.73
N LEU A 193 -7.12 5.11 6.42
CA LEU A 193 -6.84 5.68 7.76
C LEU A 193 -6.40 7.15 7.69
N LEU A 194 -6.02 7.61 6.49
CA LEU A 194 -5.46 8.92 6.20
C LEU A 194 -6.35 9.70 5.22
N ALA A 195 -7.57 9.23 4.95
CA ALA A 195 -8.45 9.83 3.94
C ALA A 195 -8.89 11.27 4.28
N GLY A 196 -9.00 11.58 5.58
CA GLY A 196 -9.23 12.94 6.07
C GLY A 196 -8.01 13.86 6.01
N ASP A 197 -6.85 13.33 5.63
CA ASP A 197 -5.61 14.08 5.53
C ASP A 197 -5.47 14.69 4.12
N ALA A 198 -5.65 16.00 4.05
CA ALA A 198 -5.54 16.76 2.80
C ALA A 198 -4.18 16.60 2.10
N ARG A 199 -3.09 16.42 2.86
CA ARG A 199 -1.74 16.23 2.31
C ARG A 199 -1.62 14.85 1.67
N MET A 200 -2.11 13.81 2.33
CA MET A 200 -2.11 12.45 1.76
C MET A 200 -2.97 12.39 0.49
N SER A 201 -4.14 13.03 0.51
CA SER A 201 -5.02 13.15 -0.66
C SER A 201 -4.33 13.86 -1.82
N ALA A 202 -3.63 14.98 -1.56
CA ALA A 202 -2.87 15.70 -2.57
C ALA A 202 -1.71 14.88 -3.15
N LEU A 203 -0.98 14.14 -2.30
CA LEU A 203 0.11 13.25 -2.74
C LEU A 203 -0.41 12.16 -3.68
N VAL A 204 -1.50 11.47 -3.31
CA VAL A 204 -2.10 10.44 -4.17
C VAL A 204 -2.61 11.02 -5.48
N ALA A 205 -3.21 12.21 -5.46
CA ALA A 205 -3.62 12.90 -6.69
C ALA A 205 -2.43 13.21 -7.60
N GLY A 206 -1.36 13.79 -7.05
CA GLY A 206 -0.13 14.10 -7.79
C GLY A 206 0.55 12.87 -8.36
N LEU A 207 0.64 11.77 -7.61
CA LEU A 207 1.19 10.51 -8.10
C LEU A 207 0.35 9.91 -9.23
N ARG A 208 -0.98 9.99 -9.16
CA ARG A 208 -1.87 9.54 -10.25
C ARG A 208 -1.64 10.35 -11.51
N GLU A 209 -1.39 11.64 -11.38
CA GLU A 209 -1.11 12.52 -12.51
C GLU A 209 0.26 12.20 -13.13
N ALA A 210 1.30 12.13 -12.29
CA ALA A 210 2.70 12.04 -12.72
C ALA A 210 3.14 10.63 -13.16
N SER A 211 2.51 9.56 -12.68
CA SER A 211 2.93 8.17 -12.95
C SER A 211 1.80 7.35 -13.59
N PRO A 212 1.89 7.01 -14.89
CA PRO A 212 0.93 6.13 -15.57
C PRO A 212 0.80 4.76 -14.90
N GLU A 213 1.92 4.20 -14.42
CA GLU A 213 1.94 2.93 -13.72
C GLU A 213 1.24 3.02 -12.36
N PHE A 214 1.50 4.07 -11.58
CA PHE A 214 0.74 4.33 -10.35
C PHE A 214 -0.75 4.47 -10.65
N ARG A 215 -1.13 5.24 -11.67
CA ARG A 215 -2.53 5.41 -12.06
C ARG A 215 -3.21 4.08 -12.37
N ARG A 216 -2.53 3.21 -13.12
CA ARG A 216 -3.00 1.86 -13.47
C ARG A 216 -3.13 0.99 -12.23
N TRP A 217 -2.07 0.78 -11.46
CA TRP A 217 -2.08 -0.09 -10.28
C TRP A 217 -3.01 0.45 -9.17
N TRP A 218 -3.11 1.78 -9.06
CA TRP A 218 -4.08 2.44 -8.19
C TRP A 218 -5.52 2.14 -8.64
N GLY A 219 -5.78 2.15 -9.95
CA GLY A 219 -7.06 1.73 -10.52
C GLY A 219 -7.40 0.26 -10.28
N GLU A 220 -6.41 -0.62 -10.40
CA GLU A 220 -6.57 -2.09 -10.28
C GLU A 220 -6.80 -2.59 -8.84
N ARG A 221 -6.69 -1.73 -7.82
CA ARG A 221 -7.02 -2.06 -6.41
C ARG A 221 -6.36 -3.35 -5.92
N HIS A 222 -5.12 -3.62 -6.34
CA HIS A 222 -4.35 -4.73 -5.79
C HIS A 222 -4.09 -4.46 -4.31
N VAL A 223 -4.43 -5.44 -3.47
CA VAL A 223 -4.16 -5.44 -2.04
C VAL A 223 -3.48 -6.76 -1.76
N HIS A 224 -2.21 -6.69 -1.41
CA HIS A 224 -1.43 -7.82 -0.93
C HIS A 224 -0.68 -7.33 0.32
N GLY A 225 -0.40 -8.25 1.23
CA GLY A 225 0.29 -7.96 2.47
C GLY A 225 1.72 -7.51 2.21
N PRO A 226 2.38 -6.92 3.22
CA PRO A 226 3.79 -6.62 3.13
C PRO A 226 4.55 -7.92 2.85
N ARG A 227 5.02 -8.08 1.62
CA ARG A 227 6.01 -9.10 1.31
C ARG A 227 7.34 -8.49 1.69
N LEU A 228 8.03 -9.08 2.65
CA LEU A 228 9.42 -8.75 2.98
C LEU A 228 10.34 -9.25 1.85
N ARG A 229 10.09 -8.78 0.62
CA ARG A 229 10.90 -9.16 -0.53
C ARG A 229 12.28 -8.51 -0.37
N PRO A 230 13.35 -9.24 -0.71
CA PRO A 230 14.62 -8.61 -0.91
C PRO A 230 14.52 -7.56 -2.03
N ARG A 231 15.12 -6.40 -1.81
CA ARG A 231 15.26 -5.32 -2.78
C ARG A 231 16.65 -5.33 -3.37
N THR A 232 16.74 -5.48 -4.68
CA THR A 232 18.01 -5.35 -5.41
C THR A 232 18.20 -3.91 -5.86
N ILE A 233 19.36 -3.34 -5.57
CA ILE A 233 19.74 -1.98 -5.93
C ILE A 233 21.06 -2.01 -6.69
N THR A 234 21.17 -1.23 -7.76
CA THR A 234 22.37 -0.97 -8.53
C THR A 234 22.81 0.47 -8.29
N ALA A 235 24.04 0.66 -7.82
CA ALA A 235 24.60 1.97 -7.54
C ALA A 235 25.87 2.24 -8.36
N PRO A 236 26.03 3.44 -8.95
CA PRO A 236 27.25 3.82 -9.65
C PRO A 236 28.47 3.69 -8.74
N GLY A 237 29.49 2.97 -9.19
CA GLY A 237 30.73 2.75 -8.44
C GLY A 237 30.64 1.72 -7.30
N LEU A 238 29.45 1.34 -6.84
CA LEU A 238 29.25 0.36 -5.76
C LEU A 238 28.71 -1.00 -6.26
N GLY A 239 28.26 -1.07 -7.51
CA GLY A 239 27.74 -2.28 -8.13
C GLY A 239 26.31 -2.60 -7.71
N THR A 240 25.93 -3.88 -7.84
CA THR A 240 24.57 -4.37 -7.56
C THR A 240 24.56 -5.17 -6.27
N ARG A 241 23.61 -4.89 -5.38
CA ARG A 241 23.44 -5.59 -4.10
C ARG A 241 21.97 -5.82 -3.78
N THR A 242 21.71 -6.91 -3.07
CA THR A 242 20.38 -7.30 -2.61
C THR A 242 20.27 -7.10 -1.10
N PHE A 243 19.23 -6.39 -0.68
CA PHE A 243 18.97 -6.04 0.71
C PHE A 243 17.64 -6.58 1.19
N ARG A 244 17.60 -7.11 2.41
CA ARG A 244 16.36 -7.26 3.15
C ARG A 244 16.03 -5.93 3.82
N LEU A 245 14.84 -5.42 3.58
CA LEU A 245 14.38 -4.19 4.22
C LEU A 245 13.79 -4.50 5.59
N ALA A 246 14.18 -3.74 6.60
CA ALA A 246 13.53 -3.73 7.90
C ALA A 246 12.97 -2.32 8.17
N LEU A 247 11.65 -2.24 8.33
CA LEU A 247 10.94 -1.03 8.73
C LEU A 247 10.77 -1.06 10.25
N VAL A 248 11.20 -0.01 10.93
CA VAL A 248 11.10 0.12 12.39
C VAL A 248 10.38 1.41 12.71
N ASP A 249 9.15 1.31 13.21
CA ASP A 249 8.39 2.48 13.67
C ASP A 249 9.04 3.06 14.94
N VAL A 250 9.14 4.39 15.01
CA VAL A 250 9.69 5.08 16.17
C VAL A 250 8.54 5.48 17.09
N VAL A 251 8.34 4.72 18.16
CA VAL A 251 7.22 4.92 19.11
C VAL A 251 7.25 6.33 19.72
N ASP A 252 8.43 6.83 20.05
CA ASP A 252 8.63 8.18 20.62
C ASP A 252 8.54 9.31 19.57
N SER A 253 8.36 8.98 18.28
CA SER A 253 8.11 9.93 17.20
C SER A 253 7.02 9.39 16.26
N PRO A 254 5.75 9.37 16.71
CA PRO A 254 4.66 8.73 15.97
C PRO A 254 4.50 9.24 14.54
N GLY A 255 4.36 8.30 13.60
CA GLY A 255 4.29 8.61 12.18
C GLY A 255 5.66 8.65 11.49
N HIS A 256 6.76 8.39 12.19
CA HIS A 256 8.06 8.13 11.59
C HIS A 256 8.48 6.67 11.68
N SER A 257 9.25 6.26 10.68
CA SER A 257 9.90 4.94 10.65
C SER A 257 11.33 5.05 10.13
N LEU A 258 12.20 4.18 10.62
CA LEU A 258 13.53 3.93 10.08
C LEU A 258 13.47 2.77 9.08
N VAL A 259 14.21 2.91 7.98
CA VAL A 259 14.30 1.91 6.92
C VAL A 259 15.74 1.41 6.80
N PHE A 260 15.99 0.24 7.36
CA PHE A 260 17.30 -0.42 7.31
C PHE A 260 17.41 -1.31 6.07
N HIS A 261 18.55 -1.22 5.39
CA HIS A 261 18.91 -2.12 4.29
C HIS A 261 19.94 -3.12 4.80
N LEU A 262 19.46 -4.30 5.15
CA LEU A 262 20.33 -5.36 5.67
C LEU A 262 20.83 -6.17 4.47
N PRO A 263 22.13 -6.21 4.19
CA PRO A 263 22.63 -7.01 3.07
C PRO A 263 22.23 -8.48 3.29
N ALA A 264 21.82 -9.16 2.22
CA ALA A 264 21.74 -10.61 2.27
C ALA A 264 23.16 -11.17 2.55
N PRO A 265 23.31 -12.24 3.35
CA PRO A 265 24.60 -12.91 3.51
C PRO A 265 25.19 -13.22 2.12
N ASP A 266 26.48 -12.93 1.92
CA ASP A 266 27.12 -13.20 0.63
C ASP A 266 27.00 -14.69 0.27
N GLY A 267 26.38 -14.98 -0.88
CA GLY A 267 26.56 -16.24 -1.61
C GLY A 267 25.61 -17.39 -1.25
N ARG A 268 24.36 -17.31 -1.71
CA ARG A 268 23.66 -18.39 -2.44
C ARG A 268 22.36 -17.81 -2.99
N GLU A 269 22.14 -17.99 -4.30
CA GLU A 269 20.79 -17.84 -4.84
C GLU A 269 19.86 -18.80 -4.10
N PRO A 270 18.67 -18.36 -3.66
CA PRO A 270 17.68 -19.27 -3.12
C PRO A 270 17.15 -20.12 -4.29
N GLY A 271 17.77 -21.28 -4.55
CA GLY A 271 17.26 -22.23 -5.54
C GLY A 271 18.25 -23.10 -6.32
N SER A 272 19.57 -23.05 -6.09
CA SER A 272 20.47 -24.04 -6.72
C SER A 272 20.38 -25.38 -5.98
N PRO A 273 19.95 -26.49 -6.62
CA PRO A 273 20.07 -27.82 -6.04
C PRO A 273 21.52 -28.30 -6.12
N ASP A 274 21.91 -29.12 -5.13
CA ASP A 274 23.17 -29.89 -5.13
C ASP A 274 23.24 -30.88 -6.31
#